data_AF-A0A2D6CUK0-F1
#
_entry.id   AF-A0A2D6CUK0-F1
#
_cell.length_a   1.000
_cell.length_b   1.000
_cell.length_c   1.000
_cell.angle_alpha   90.00
_cell.angle_beta   90.00
_cell.angle_gamma   90.00
#
_symmetry.space_group_name_H-M   'P 1'
#
loop_
_entity.id
_entity.type
_entity.pdbx_description
1 polymer ?
#
loop_
_entity_poly.entity_id
_entity_poly.type
_entity_poly.pdbx_seq_one_letter_code
_entity_poly.pdbx_strand_id
1 'polypeptide(L)' 'MATMAHVCKYLRTKSMYTADERGAEVLVEPSETGVYWCNRTGGSMGPDRDIAGPHECAGDRACYLATPVLLATAAD' A
#
# COMPACT_ATOMS: atom_id res chain seq x y z
N MET A 1 1.97 -6.59 17.05
CA MET A 1 2.40 -5.19 17.35
C MET A 1 2.21 -4.39 16.07
N ALA A 2 1.78 -3.14 16.12
CA ALA A 2 1.66 -2.30 14.92
C ALA A 2 2.89 -1.40 14.77
N THR A 3 3.45 -1.30 13.58
CA THR A 3 4.58 -0.41 13.26
C THR A 3 4.18 0.61 12.20
N MET A 4 4.77 1.81 12.26
CA MET A 4 4.57 2.81 11.22
C MET A 4 5.44 2.50 10.00
N ALA A 5 4.83 2.46 8.83
CA ALA A 5 5.48 2.28 7.54
C ALA A 5 5.02 3.37 6.55
N HIS A 6 5.66 3.43 5.38
CA HIS A 6 5.28 4.34 4.30
C HIS A 6 4.95 3.54 3.03
N VAL A 7 3.82 3.84 2.41
CA VAL A 7 3.42 3.31 1.09
C VAL A 7 3.13 4.45 0.14
N CYS A 8 3.09 4.18 -1.16
CA CYS A 8 2.69 5.19 -2.13
C CYS A 8 1.21 5.57 -1.92
N LYS A 9 0.92 6.87 -1.82
CA LYS A 9 -0.45 7.44 -1.70
C LYS A 9 -1.41 6.95 -2.80
N TYR A 10 -0.87 6.62 -3.98
CA TYR A 10 -1.65 6.15 -5.12
C TYR A 10 -1.71 4.63 -5.25
N LEU A 11 -0.93 3.88 -4.47
CA LEU A 11 -1.04 2.43 -4.45
C LEU A 11 -2.33 2.04 -3.73
N ARG A 12 -3.05 1.10 -4.34
CA ARG A 12 -4.30 0.56 -3.82
C ARG A 12 -4.24 -0.96 -3.91
N THR A 13 -4.93 -1.60 -2.99
CA THR A 13 -5.14 -3.04 -2.97
C THR A 13 -6.53 -3.34 -2.43
N LYS A 14 -7.06 -4.49 -2.79
CA LYS A 14 -8.30 -5.00 -2.21
C LYS A 14 -7.94 -5.82 -0.96
N SER A 15 -7.44 -5.15 0.07
CA SER A 15 -7.22 -5.75 1.39
C SER A 15 -8.48 -5.59 2.26
N MET A 16 -8.66 -6.48 3.24
CA MET A 16 -9.65 -6.28 4.31
C MET A 16 -9.16 -5.14 5.19
N TYR A 17 -9.69 -3.93 4.98
CA TYR A 17 -9.51 -2.83 5.92
C TYR A 17 -10.34 -3.12 7.18
N THR A 18 -9.68 -3.36 8.32
CA THR A 18 -10.32 -3.23 9.63
C THR A 18 -10.15 -1.79 10.08
N ALA A 19 -11.27 -1.12 10.41
CA ALA A 19 -11.20 0.19 11.04
C ALA A 19 -10.71 -0.01 12.48
N ASP A 20 -9.57 0.58 12.83
CA ASP A 20 -9.25 0.81 14.24
C ASP A 20 -10.24 1.85 14.81
N GLU A 21 -10.44 1.85 16.12
CA GLU A 21 -11.42 2.71 16.84
C GLU A 21 -11.23 4.22 16.58
N ARG A 22 -10.10 4.60 15.97
CA ARG A 22 -9.70 5.98 15.64
C ARG A 22 -9.79 6.36 14.16
N GLY A 23 -10.23 5.47 13.28
CA GLY A 23 -10.43 5.77 11.85
C GLY A 23 -9.16 5.90 11.02
N ALA A 24 -8.01 5.41 11.50
CA ALA A 24 -6.79 5.33 10.71
C ALA A 24 -6.89 4.17 9.70
N GLU A 25 -6.45 4.39 8.46
CA GLU A 25 -6.36 3.32 7.45
C GLU A 25 -5.25 2.35 7.88
N VAL A 26 -5.65 1.19 8.42
CA VAL A 26 -4.74 0.08 8.74
C VAL A 26 -4.56 -0.77 7.50
N LEU A 27 -3.33 -0.84 7.00
CA LEU A 27 -2.95 -1.83 5.99
C LEU A 27 -2.55 -3.10 6.74
N VAL A 28 -3.52 -4.00 6.87
CA VAL A 28 -3.29 -5.35 7.38
C VAL A 28 -2.50 -6.10 6.31
N GLU A 29 -1.26 -6.46 6.66
CA GLU A 29 -0.27 -7.25 5.91
C GLU A 29 -0.40 -7.18 4.37
N PRO A 30 0.46 -6.42 3.67
CA PRO A 30 0.46 -6.43 2.20
C PRO A 30 0.75 -7.85 1.72
N SER A 31 -0.29 -8.53 1.23
CA SER A 31 -0.16 -9.87 0.68
C SER A 31 0.59 -9.80 -0.64
N GLU A 32 1.63 -10.62 -0.82
CA GLU A 32 2.35 -10.74 -2.10
C GLU A 32 1.42 -11.21 -3.23
N THR A 33 0.33 -11.93 -2.90
CA THR A 33 -0.67 -12.41 -3.86
C THR A 33 -1.89 -11.49 -3.97
N GLY A 34 -1.87 -10.34 -3.30
CA GLY A 34 -2.92 -9.33 -3.37
C GLY A 34 -3.06 -8.73 -4.77
N VAL A 35 -4.26 -8.24 -5.09
CA VAL A 35 -4.49 -7.47 -6.32
C VAL A 35 -4.19 -6.00 -6.03
N TYR A 36 -3.15 -5.48 -6.67
CA TYR A 36 -2.73 -4.08 -6.53
C TYR A 36 -2.96 -3.28 -7.81
N TRP A 37 -3.22 -1.98 -7.66
CA TRP A 37 -3.33 -1.05 -8.77
C TRP A 37 -2.86 0.36 -8.38
N CYS A 38 -2.45 1.14 -9.37
CA CYS A 38 -2.15 2.56 -9.21
C CYS A 38 -3.41 3.39 -9.49
N ASN A 39 -3.84 4.22 -8.56
CA ASN A 39 -5.03 5.06 -8.71
C ASN A 39 -4.88 6.16 -9.79
N ARG A 40 -3.65 6.46 -10.22
CA ARG A 40 -3.43 7.45 -11.30
C ARG A 40 -3.69 6.87 -12.70
N THR A 41 -3.45 5.57 -12.87
CA THR A 41 -3.59 4.88 -14.16
C THR A 41 -4.78 3.94 -14.20
N GLY A 42 -5.33 3.57 -13.03
CA GLY A 42 -6.44 2.63 -12.89
C GLY A 42 -6.08 1.16 -13.09
N GLY A 43 -4.79 0.83 -13.24
CA GLY A 43 -4.33 -0.52 -13.56
C GLY A 43 -3.13 -0.98 -12.74
N SER A 44 -2.63 -2.17 -13.06
CA SER A 44 -1.47 -2.80 -12.40
C SER A 44 -0.12 -2.17 -12.77
N MET A 45 -0.09 -1.22 -13.71
CA MET A 45 1.11 -0.46 -14.06
C MET A 45 0.97 0.99 -13.63
N GLY A 46 2.03 1.55 -13.06
CA GLY A 46 2.16 2.96 -12.77
C GLY A 46 2.35 3.83 -14.02
N PRO A 47 2.36 5.16 -13.87
CA PRO A 47 2.59 6.10 -14.97
C PRO A 47 4.01 6.04 -15.54
N ASP A 48 4.92 5.43 -14.80
CA ASP A 48 6.30 5.07 -15.15
C ASP A 48 6.40 3.76 -15.94
N ARG A 49 5.27 3.10 -16.23
CA ARG A 49 5.17 1.81 -16.92
C ARG A 49 5.78 0.63 -16.15
N ASP A 50 5.88 0.77 -14.84
CA ASP A 50 6.39 -0.28 -13.96
C ASP A 50 5.31 -0.75 -12.97
N ILE A 51 5.46 -1.94 -12.41
CA ILE A 51 4.43 -2.66 -11.66
C ILE A 51 3.99 -1.86 -10.42
N ALA A 52 2.69 -1.71 -10.21
CA ALA A 52 2.12 -1.10 -9.03
C ALA A 52 1.92 -2.17 -7.94
N GLY A 53 3.00 -2.55 -7.26
CA GLY A 53 2.98 -3.52 -6.17
C GLY A 53 3.61 -2.99 -4.87
N PRO A 54 3.50 -3.73 -3.75
CA PRO A 54 3.97 -3.28 -2.44
C PRO A 54 5.50 -3.14 -2.36
N HIS A 55 6.24 -3.90 -3.16
CA HIS A 55 7.71 -3.83 -3.22
C HIS A 55 8.19 -2.97 -4.37
N GLU A 56 7.49 -3.01 -5.51
CA GLU A 56 7.87 -2.29 -6.72
C GLU A 56 7.51 -0.81 -6.62
N CYS A 57 6.36 -0.45 -6.03
CA CYS A 57 5.92 0.93 -5.89
C CYS A 57 6.56 1.62 -4.67
N ALA A 58 7.87 1.85 -4.74
CA ALA A 58 8.70 2.36 -3.67
C ALA A 58 9.34 3.74 -3.97
N GLY A 59 10.14 4.25 -3.02
CA GLY A 59 10.65 5.63 -3.00
C GLY A 59 11.73 5.97 -4.04
N ASP A 60 12.20 4.99 -4.79
CA ASP A 60 13.09 5.14 -5.95
C ASP A 60 12.36 5.65 -7.21
N ARG A 61 11.03 5.57 -7.24
CA ARG A 61 10.23 6.07 -8.36
C ARG A 61 9.98 7.57 -8.26
N ALA A 62 10.20 8.29 -9.37
CA ALA A 62 9.97 9.73 -9.44
C ALA A 62 8.52 10.16 -9.13
N CYS A 63 7.54 9.28 -9.32
CA CYS A 63 6.13 9.55 -9.02
C CYS A 63 5.68 9.13 -7.61
N TYR A 64 6.56 8.50 -6.81
CA TYR A 64 6.22 8.01 -5.49
C TYR A 64 5.90 9.17 -4.54
N LEU A 65 4.77 9.07 -3.84
CA LEU A 65 4.39 9.99 -2.77
C LEU A 65 4.13 9.19 -1.50
N ALA A 66 5.03 9.28 -0.53
CA ALA A 66 4.89 8.57 0.74
C ALA A 66 3.62 9.00 1.48
N THR A 67 2.84 8.02 1.93
CA THR A 67 1.79 8.20 2.93
C THR A 67 2.09 7.27 4.11
N PRO A 68 2.04 7.77 5.36
CA PRO A 68 2.21 6.92 6.52
C PRO A 68 1.03 5.95 6.64
N VAL A 69 1.32 4.71 7.02
CA VAL A 69 0.33 3.66 7.31
C VAL A 69 0.72 2.90 8.57
N LEU A 70 -0.27 2.40 9.30
CA LEU A 70 -0.05 1.46 10.38
C LEU A 70 -0.06 0.05 9.79
N LEU A 71 1.08 -0.63 9.86
CA LEU A 71 1.21 -2.03 9.50
C LEU A 71 0.95 -2.87 10.73
N ALA A 72 -0.16 -3.61 10.73
CA ALA A 72 -0.43 -4.60 11.75
C ALA A 72 0.20 -5.93 11.31
N THR A 73 1.17 -6.44 12.06
CA THR A 73 1.65 -7.82 11.91
C THR A 73 0.70 -8.73 12.67
N ALA A 74 0.33 -9.89 12.11
CA ALA A 74 -0.34 -10.92 12.89
C ALA A 74 0.55 -11.28 14.09
N ALA A 75 -0.03 -11.30 15.31
CA ALA A 75 0.64 -11.91 16.44
C ALA A 75 0.56 -13.43 16.24
N ASP A 76 1.72 -14.09 16.21
CA ASP A 76 1.84 -15.55 16.25
C ASP A 76 1.22 -16.11 17.55
#